data_AF-A0A6N7YLC2-F1
#
_entry.id   AF-A0A6N7YLC2-F1
#
_cell.length_a   1.000
_cell.length_b   1.000
_cell.length_c   1.000
_cell.angle_alpha   90.00
_cell.angle_beta   90.00
_cell.angle_gamma   90.00
#
_symmetry.space_group_name_H-M   'P 1'
#
loop_
_entity.id
_entity.type
_entity.pdbx_description
1 polymer ?
#
loop_
_entity_poly.entity_id
_entity_poly.type
_entity_poly.pdbx_seq_one_letter_code
_entity_poly.pdbx_strand_id
1 'polypeptide(L)'
;MNIEPGSDPLAVLRRLHTQLRLLTPAVTLAPDTPEVTTMLAGLAETAAAATTLLSAVEPGTLTVLRRAFACARAHQHNETASELVTAHGRISALLRGEPH
;
A
#
# COMPACT_ATOMS: atom_id res chain seq x y z
N MET A 1 15.88 -28.67 -9.58
CA MET A 1 15.77 -27.25 -9.94
C MET A 1 15.04 -26.58 -8.78
N ASN A 2 15.77 -25.94 -7.87
CA ASN A 2 15.19 -25.29 -6.69
C ASN A 2 14.65 -23.93 -7.13
N ILE A 3 13.33 -23.81 -7.23
CA ILE A 3 12.69 -22.50 -7.37
C ILE A 3 12.67 -21.89 -5.97
N GLU A 4 13.64 -21.02 -5.71
CA GLU A 4 13.52 -20.01 -4.64
C GLU A 4 12.13 -19.38 -4.77
N PRO A 5 11.32 -19.26 -3.70
CA PRO A 5 10.02 -18.60 -3.77
C PRO A 5 10.21 -17.07 -3.90
N GLY A 6 10.77 -16.64 -5.03
CA GLY A 6 10.76 -15.26 -5.48
C GLY A 6 9.30 -14.85 -5.63
N SER A 7 8.87 -13.92 -4.77
CA SER A 7 7.48 -13.57 -4.50
C SER A 7 6.63 -13.50 -5.77
N ASP A 8 5.59 -14.33 -5.84
CA ASP A 8 4.53 -14.21 -6.86
C ASP A 8 4.06 -12.74 -6.91
N PRO A 9 4.21 -12.03 -8.06
CA PRO A 9 3.86 -10.63 -8.19
C PRO A 9 2.40 -10.35 -7.77
N LEU A 10 1.50 -11.31 -8.03
CA LEU A 10 0.10 -11.20 -7.63
C LEU A 10 -0.07 -11.36 -6.11
N ALA A 11 0.71 -12.22 -5.46
CA ALA A 11 0.72 -12.35 -4.01
C ALA A 11 1.19 -11.06 -3.33
N VAL A 12 2.18 -10.36 -3.89
CA VAL A 12 2.63 -9.05 -3.38
C VAL A 12 1.50 -8.01 -3.48
N LEU A 13 0.79 -7.93 -4.61
CA LEU A 13 -0.35 -7.01 -4.77
C LEU A 13 -1.50 -7.35 -3.81
N ARG A 14 -1.82 -8.64 -3.62
CA ARG A 14 -2.84 -9.08 -2.66
C ARG A 14 -2.47 -8.73 -1.21
N ARG A 15 -1.19 -8.86 -0.86
CA ARG A 15 -0.67 -8.44 0.44
C ARG A 15 -0.81 -6.94 0.61
N LEU A 16 -0.38 -6.16 -0.38
CA LEU A 16 -0.48 -4.69 -0.35
C LEU A 16 -1.94 -4.24 -0.20
N HIS A 17 -2.86 -4.82 -0.98
CA HIS A 17 -4.31 -4.59 -0.85
C HIS A 17 -4.83 -4.88 0.55
N THR A 18 -4.42 -6.02 1.14
CA THR A 18 -4.85 -6.42 2.49
C THR A 18 -4.33 -5.46 3.55
N GLN A 19 -3.06 -5.06 3.47
CA GLN A 19 -2.47 -4.09 4.41
C GLN A 19 -3.17 -2.74 4.33
N LEU A 20 -3.46 -2.25 3.12
CA LEU A 20 -4.19 -0.98 2.93
C LEU A 20 -5.60 -1.02 3.53
N ARG A 21 -6.31 -2.14 3.35
CA ARG A 21 -7.65 -2.34 3.94
C ARG A 21 -7.63 -2.29 5.47
N LEU A 22 -6.59 -2.86 6.09
CA LEU A 22 -6.45 -2.89 7.56
C LEU A 22 -5.94 -1.57 8.12
N LEU A 23 -5.02 -0.92 7.42
CA LEU A 23 -4.34 0.28 7.91
C LEU A 23 -5.21 1.53 7.82
N THR A 24 -6.09 1.61 6.82
CA THR A 24 -7.01 2.74 6.64
C THR A 24 -7.82 3.04 7.92
N PRO A 25 -8.59 2.10 8.50
CA PRO A 25 -9.34 2.37 9.73
C PRO A 25 -8.42 2.59 10.94
N ALA A 26 -7.25 1.94 10.99
CA ALA A 26 -6.31 2.08 12.10
C ALA A 26 -5.72 3.50 12.18
N VAL A 27 -5.33 4.08 11.04
CA VAL A 27 -4.85 5.47 10.97
C VAL A 27 -5.96 6.48 11.34
N THR A 28 -7.22 6.20 11.03
CA THR A 28 -8.33 7.09 11.40
C THR A 28 -8.66 7.04 12.89
N LEU A 29 -8.58 5.87 13.51
CA LEU A 29 -9.03 5.66 14.89
C LEU A 29 -7.94 5.94 15.92
N ALA A 30 -6.70 5.55 15.63
CA ALA A 30 -5.59 5.62 16.58
C ALA A 30 -4.25 5.87 15.86
N PRO A 31 -4.09 7.02 15.18
CA PRO A 31 -2.96 7.28 14.29
C PRO A 31 -1.59 7.27 14.98
N ASP A 32 -1.53 7.71 16.24
CA ASP A 32 -0.28 7.92 16.97
C ASP A 32 0.19 6.69 17.75
N THR A 33 -0.38 5.51 17.51
CA THR A 33 0.04 4.30 18.21
C THR A 33 1.30 3.69 17.59
N PRO A 34 2.17 3.06 18.40
CA PRO A 34 3.34 2.35 17.89
C PRO A 34 2.95 1.21 16.93
N GLU A 35 1.76 0.63 17.09
CA GLU A 35 1.21 -0.38 16.19
C GLU A 35 0.95 0.21 14.79
N VAL A 36 0.30 1.38 14.69
CA VAL A 36 0.05 2.04 13.39
C VAL A 36 1.38 2.41 12.71
N THR A 37 2.35 2.90 13.48
CA THR A 37 3.70 3.19 12.96
C THR A 37 4.36 1.93 12.39
N THR A 38 4.26 0.80 13.10
CA THR A 38 4.80 -0.50 12.66
C THR A 38 4.09 -0.99 11.40
N MET A 39 2.76 -0.86 11.35
CA MET A 39 1.98 -1.25 10.17
C MET A 39 2.33 -0.38 8.94
N LEU A 40 2.55 0.92 9.12
CA LEU A 40 3.01 1.82 8.05
C LEU A 40 4.41 1.42 7.54
N ALA A 41 5.32 1.05 8.43
CA ALA A 41 6.64 0.54 8.04
C ALA A 41 6.53 -0.76 7.22
N GLY A 42 5.75 -1.74 7.68
CA GLY A 42 5.51 -2.98 6.95
C GLY A 42 4.76 -2.80 5.62
N LEU A 43 3.91 -1.77 5.51
CA LEU A 43 3.30 -1.36 4.25
C LEU A 43 4.35 -0.78 3.29
N ALA A 44 5.27 0.06 3.78
CA ALA A 44 6.34 0.64 2.98
C ALA A 44 7.29 -0.43 2.41
N GLU A 45 7.64 -1.44 3.19
CA GLU A 45 8.43 -2.59 2.72
C GLU A 45 7.71 -3.36 1.60
N THR A 46 6.41 -3.61 1.77
CA THR A 46 5.61 -4.32 0.77
C THR A 46 5.45 -3.49 -0.50
N ALA A 47 5.28 -2.16 -0.38
CA ALA A 47 5.25 -1.24 -1.50
C ALA A 47 6.60 -1.19 -2.25
N ALA A 48 7.73 -1.25 -1.53
CA ALA A 48 9.05 -1.36 -2.15
C ALA A 48 9.18 -2.65 -2.96
N ALA A 49 8.74 -3.79 -2.42
CA ALA A 49 8.72 -5.07 -3.15
C ALA A 49 7.80 -5.03 -4.38
N ALA A 50 6.69 -4.29 -4.32
CA ALA A 50 5.75 -4.12 -5.43
C ALA A 50 6.19 -3.10 -6.50
N THR A 51 7.29 -2.35 -6.26
CA THR A 51 7.64 -1.16 -7.06
C THR A 51 7.86 -1.49 -8.53
N THR A 52 8.62 -2.54 -8.86
CA THR A 52 8.87 -2.92 -10.26
C THR A 52 7.58 -3.24 -11.01
N LEU A 53 6.69 -4.01 -10.37
CA LEU A 53 5.41 -4.40 -10.95
C LEU A 53 4.51 -3.18 -11.15
N LEU A 54 4.28 -2.40 -10.09
CA LEU A 54 3.41 -1.22 -10.14
C LEU A 54 3.94 -0.17 -11.11
N SER A 55 5.26 -0.01 -11.25
CA SER A 55 5.82 0.93 -12.23
C SER A 55 5.46 0.56 -13.67
N ALA A 56 5.27 -0.72 -13.96
CA ALA A 56 4.92 -1.20 -15.29
C ALA A 56 3.41 -1.16 -15.57
N VAL A 57 2.59 -1.50 -14.57
CA VAL A 57 1.13 -1.68 -14.78
C VAL A 57 0.28 -0.52 -14.29
N GLU A 58 0.71 0.21 -13.26
CA GLU A 58 -0.04 1.33 -12.69
C GLU A 58 0.87 2.28 -11.87
N PRO A 59 1.63 3.14 -12.54
CA PRO A 59 2.59 4.04 -11.88
C PRO A 59 1.91 5.10 -10.99
N GLY A 60 0.62 5.36 -11.21
CA GLY A 60 -0.16 6.27 -10.37
C GLY A 60 -0.26 5.79 -8.92
N THR A 61 -0.40 4.48 -8.69
CA THR A 61 -0.51 3.87 -7.35
C THR A 61 0.77 4.12 -6.57
N LEU A 62 1.94 4.04 -7.21
CA LEU A 62 3.20 4.39 -6.56
C LEU A 62 3.24 5.86 -6.14
N THR A 63 2.69 6.75 -6.96
CA THR A 63 2.63 8.18 -6.62
C THR A 63 1.74 8.41 -5.40
N VAL A 64 0.58 7.78 -5.36
CA VAL A 64 -0.36 7.85 -4.22
C VAL A 64 0.25 7.25 -2.95
N LEU A 65 0.88 6.08 -3.02
CA LEU A 65 1.56 5.47 -1.87
C LEU A 65 2.69 6.36 -1.35
N ARG A 66 3.49 6.96 -2.24
CA ARG A 66 4.55 7.90 -1.85
C ARG A 66 3.98 9.13 -1.14
N ARG A 67 2.83 9.65 -1.59
CA ARG A 67 2.12 10.75 -0.93
C ARG A 67 1.61 10.32 0.44
N ALA A 68 0.96 9.16 0.55
CA ALA A 68 0.49 8.61 1.83
C ALA A 68 1.64 8.53 2.85
N PHE A 69 2.81 8.02 2.47
CA PHE A 69 3.97 7.95 3.37
C PHE A 69 4.54 9.33 3.72
N ALA A 70 4.47 10.30 2.81
CA ALA A 70 4.89 11.67 3.10
C ALA A 70 3.94 12.34 4.10
N CYS A 71 2.62 12.20 3.92
CA CYS A 71 1.61 12.68 4.86
C CYS A 71 1.75 12.02 6.23
N ALA A 72 2.02 10.71 6.27
CA ALA A 72 2.21 9.98 7.52
C ALA A 72 3.41 10.52 8.32
N ARG A 73 4.55 10.78 7.65
CA ARG A 73 5.73 11.40 8.27
C ARG A 73 5.48 12.84 8.74
N ALA A 74 4.52 13.53 8.12
CA ALA A 74 4.11 14.88 8.48
C ALA A 74 2.97 14.91 9.52
N HIS A 75 2.57 13.77 10.08
CA HIS A 75 1.43 13.63 11.01
C HIS A 75 0.10 14.15 10.44
N GLN A 76 -0.05 14.13 9.10
CA GLN A 76 -1.27 14.50 8.40
C GLN A 76 -2.18 13.28 8.28
N HIS A 77 -2.85 12.91 9.38
CA HIS A 77 -3.54 11.61 9.50
C HIS A 77 -4.73 11.47 8.55
N ASN A 78 -5.50 12.54 8.32
CA ASN A 78 -6.65 12.52 7.41
C ASN A 78 -6.22 12.34 5.95
N GLU A 79 -5.17 13.07 5.57
CA GLU A 79 -4.56 13.01 4.24
C GLU A 79 -3.90 11.65 4.02
N THR A 80 -3.22 11.12 5.04
CA THR A 80 -2.69 9.75 5.03
C THR A 80 -3.81 8.76 4.76
N ALA A 81 -4.91 8.79 5.53
CA ALA A 81 -6.04 7.88 5.34
C ALA A 81 -6.67 8.02 3.94
N SER A 82 -6.82 9.25 3.44
CA SER A 82 -7.37 9.53 2.11
C SER A 82 -6.51 8.92 0.98
N GLU A 83 -5.19 9.10 1.06
CA GLU A 83 -4.26 8.55 0.08
C GLU A 83 -4.19 7.00 0.19
N LEU A 84 -4.27 6.43 1.39
CA LEU A 84 -4.34 4.97 1.58
C LEU A 84 -5.63 4.36 0.98
N VAL A 85 -6.79 5.01 1.14
CA VAL A 85 -8.06 4.61 0.50
C VAL A 85 -7.93 4.66 -1.02
N THR A 86 -7.31 5.72 -1.54
CA THR A 86 -7.09 5.89 -2.98
C THR A 86 -6.21 4.77 -3.53
N ALA A 87 -5.10 4.45 -2.86
CA ALA A 87 -4.22 3.34 -3.23
C ALA A 87 -4.95 2.00 -3.17
N HIS A 88 -5.77 1.77 -2.13
CA HIS A 88 -6.56 0.55 -1.98
C HIS A 88 -7.51 0.37 -3.17
N GLY A 89 -8.26 1.40 -3.53
CA GLY A 89 -9.16 1.38 -4.67
C GLY A 89 -8.44 1.01 -5.97
N ARG A 90 -7.26 1.60 -6.18
CA ARG A 90 -6.47 1.34 -7.39
C ARG A 90 -5.97 -0.09 -7.51
N ILE A 91 -5.41 -0.60 -6.42
CA ILE A 91 -4.93 -1.99 -6.39
C ILE A 91 -6.12 -2.96 -6.48
N SER A 92 -7.27 -2.63 -5.91
CA SER A 92 -8.48 -3.47 -6.02
C SER A 92 -8.92 -3.65 -7.47
N ALA A 93 -9.00 -2.57 -8.24
CA ALA A 93 -9.38 -2.64 -9.65
C ALA A 93 -8.30 -3.32 -10.51
N LEU A 94 -7.01 -3.11 -10.22
CA LEU A 94 -5.92 -3.90 -10.84
C LEU A 94 -6.08 -5.41 -10.59
N LEU A 95 -6.39 -5.81 -9.36
CA LEU A 95 -6.60 -7.22 -9.01
C LEU A 95 -7.85 -7.82 -9.67
N ARG A 96 -8.84 -7.00 -10.02
CA ARG A 96 -10.04 -7.41 -10.77
C ARG A 96 -9.86 -7.38 -12.28
N GLY A 97 -8.75 -6.84 -12.78
CA GLY A 97 -8.51 -6.65 -14.21
C GLY A 97 -9.35 -5.53 -14.83
N GLU A 98 -9.83 -4.58 -14.01
CA GLU A 98 -10.63 -3.46 -14.47
C GLU A 98 -9.71 -2.29 -14.87
N PRO A 99 -9.86 -1.72 -16.08
CA PRO A 99 -9.14 -0.51 -16.45
C PRO A 99 -9.64 0.68 -15.63
N HIS A 100 -8.71 1.57 -15.27
CA HIS A 100 -9.00 2.85 -14.63
C HIS A 100 -9.09 3.96 -15.68
#